data_AF-A0A1M6C7W4-F1
#
_entry.id   AF-A0A1M6C7W4-F1
#
_cell.length_a   1.000
_cell.length_b   1.000
_cell.length_c   1.000
_cell.angle_alpha   90.00
_cell.angle_beta   90.00
_cell.angle_gamma   90.00
#
_symmetry.space_group_name_H-M   'P 1'
#
loop_
_entity.id
_entity.type
_entity.pdbx_description
1 polymer ?
#
loop_
_entity_poly.entity_id
_entity_poly.type
_entity_poly.pdbx_seq_one_letter_code
_entity_poly.pdbx_strand_id
1 'polypeptide(L)'
;MKKIYLSLTMVVLLAFSFIGCVGKKDINAVNNPPSPQAINDTKLSENKEETPKYIPKDFLPNKLNLKLSYDGGFENGGEQSYIEYVDNNRVQMKTVNGGTSLVKVIESKEDSISIVYIEGELYNKKNMLSTASNFNEALLKAPIKVGTSWKSDDDTTKTITAVDMDLNTKAGNFKVVEVTKKGKDYVSKEYFAKDLGVIKTVFQTNGSEFITEIRSIEENSPLKIGYRYFYYDVVNDKSLYKEVSFAQQEESKLKANIEENLRKVPSKNFIAIKPAIKINKIELIKDKALLHIDFSSNFVKEMNLGSGPETLFLQSIVNTLGYNYGVPEVMITLDGKPYSSGHILMKNGETFKVGYENSVKIK
;
A
#
# COMPACT_ATOMS: atom_id res chain seq x y z
N MET A 1 -22.00 -24.82 -25.86
CA MET A 1 -21.07 -25.32 -24.81
C MET A 1 -21.27 -24.49 -23.56
N LYS A 2 -21.86 -25.07 -22.52
CA LYS A 2 -22.12 -24.40 -21.23
C LYS A 2 -20.79 -24.21 -20.49
N LYS A 3 -20.42 -22.96 -20.16
CA LYS A 3 -19.32 -22.68 -19.24
C LYS A 3 -19.90 -22.48 -17.85
N ILE A 4 -19.53 -23.40 -16.96
CA ILE A 4 -19.84 -23.38 -15.53
C ILE A 4 -18.88 -22.37 -14.88
N TYR A 5 -19.43 -21.35 -14.23
CA TYR A 5 -18.65 -20.43 -13.41
C TYR A 5 -18.38 -21.08 -12.06
N LEU A 6 -17.11 -21.41 -11.80
CA LEU A 6 -16.64 -21.87 -10.50
C LEU A 6 -16.45 -20.63 -9.62
N SER A 7 -17.39 -20.42 -8.70
CA SER A 7 -17.32 -19.39 -7.65
C SER A 7 -16.15 -19.68 -6.72
N LEU A 8 -15.09 -18.87 -6.79
CA LEU A 8 -13.95 -18.92 -5.88
C LEU A 8 -14.34 -18.19 -4.58
N THR A 9 -14.76 -18.95 -3.58
CA THR A 9 -15.14 -18.41 -2.27
C THR A 9 -13.88 -17.97 -1.52
N MET A 10 -13.72 -16.65 -1.39
CA MET A 10 -12.69 -15.97 -0.63
C MET A 10 -12.91 -16.22 0.88
N VAL A 11 -12.11 -17.09 1.49
CA VAL A 11 -12.15 -17.31 2.95
C VAL A 11 -11.24 -16.26 3.60
N VAL A 12 -11.83 -15.14 3.99
CA VAL A 12 -11.21 -14.17 4.90
C VAL A 12 -11.42 -14.69 6.32
N LEU A 13 -10.37 -15.25 6.92
CA LEU A 13 -10.37 -15.65 8.33
C LEU A 13 -10.17 -14.41 9.22
N LEU A 14 -11.25 -13.67 9.43
CA LEU A 14 -11.40 -12.73 10.54
C LEU A 14 -11.74 -13.52 11.80
N ALA A 15 -10.74 -13.80 12.63
CA ALA A 15 -10.96 -14.40 13.94
C ALA A 15 -11.52 -13.33 14.90
N PHE A 16 -12.83 -13.40 15.14
CA PHE A 16 -13.53 -12.63 16.15
C PHE A 16 -13.14 -13.07 17.57
N SER A 17 -12.94 -12.07 18.42
CA SER A 17 -12.68 -12.15 19.86
C SER A 17 -13.84 -12.82 20.60
N PHE A 18 -13.52 -13.81 21.44
CA PHE A 18 -14.42 -14.27 22.49
C PHE A 18 -14.09 -13.59 23.82
N ILE A 19 -15.10 -12.89 24.35
CA ILE A 19 -15.17 -12.37 25.71
C ILE A 19 -15.37 -13.55 26.66
N GLY A 20 -14.54 -13.62 27.70
CA GLY A 20 -14.69 -14.58 28.81
C GLY A 20 -14.34 -13.92 30.14
N CYS A 21 -15.33 -13.85 31.02
CA CYS A 21 -15.31 -13.23 32.35
C CYS A 21 -14.19 -13.69 33.27
N VAL A 22 -13.68 -12.78 34.12
CA VAL A 22 -13.00 -13.14 35.37
C VAL A 22 -13.73 -12.50 36.56
N GLY A 23 -14.18 -13.36 37.46
CA GLY A 23 -14.76 -13.01 38.75
C GLY A 23 -13.71 -12.67 39.81
N LYS A 24 -14.13 -11.84 40.77
CA LYS A 24 -13.38 -11.43 41.96
C LYS A 24 -12.93 -12.61 42.82
N LYS A 25 -11.76 -12.45 43.46
CA LYS A 25 -11.56 -12.79 44.87
C LYS A 25 -10.50 -11.88 45.50
N ASP A 26 -10.96 -11.07 46.45
CA ASP A 26 -10.15 -10.41 47.47
C ASP A 26 -9.61 -11.45 48.45
N ILE A 27 -8.34 -11.33 48.88
CA ILE A 27 -7.93 -11.59 50.27
C ILE A 27 -6.82 -10.59 50.65
N ASN A 28 -7.11 -9.81 51.68
CA ASN A 28 -6.18 -8.95 52.42
C ASN A 28 -5.15 -9.79 53.19
N ALA A 29 -3.91 -9.30 53.27
CA ALA A 29 -3.03 -9.59 54.41
C ALA A 29 -2.19 -8.36 54.75
N VAL A 30 -2.16 -8.09 56.06
CA VAL A 30 -1.78 -6.85 56.74
C VAL A 30 -0.28 -6.82 57.08
N ASN A 31 0.23 -5.59 57.15
CA ASN A 31 1.56 -5.15 57.55
C ASN A 31 1.99 -5.57 58.98
N ASN A 32 3.27 -5.88 59.19
CA ASN A 32 4.24 -5.03 59.93
C ASN A 32 5.62 -5.70 60.17
N PRO A 33 6.68 -4.93 60.49
CA PRO A 33 8.05 -5.14 60.00
C PRO A 33 9.07 -5.49 61.14
N PRO A 34 10.40 -5.21 61.03
CA PRO A 34 11.45 -6.22 61.03
C PRO A 34 12.32 -6.23 62.31
N SER A 35 13.15 -7.27 62.47
CA SER A 35 14.24 -7.28 63.46
C SER A 35 15.57 -7.64 62.79
N PRO A 36 16.70 -7.02 63.21
CA PRO A 36 17.90 -6.88 62.41
C PRO A 36 18.97 -7.93 62.73
N GLN A 37 19.80 -8.24 61.72
CA GLN A 37 21.27 -8.28 61.75
C GLN A 37 21.81 -9.27 60.72
N ALA A 38 22.65 -8.78 59.81
CA ALA A 38 24.01 -9.25 59.60
C ALA A 38 24.65 -8.43 58.49
N ILE A 39 25.65 -7.64 58.85
CA ILE A 39 26.55 -6.97 57.92
C ILE A 39 27.39 -8.07 57.29
N ASN A 40 27.15 -8.35 56.01
CA ASN A 40 28.07 -9.11 55.17
C ASN A 40 28.66 -8.16 54.13
N ASP A 41 29.97 -7.98 54.22
CA ASP A 41 30.82 -7.28 53.27
C ASP A 41 30.60 -7.85 51.86
N THR A 42 29.70 -7.20 51.12
CA THR A 42 29.47 -7.48 49.71
C THR A 42 30.36 -6.54 48.93
N LYS A 43 31.44 -7.11 48.39
CA LYS A 43 32.25 -6.52 47.32
C LYS A 43 31.30 -5.95 46.26
N LEU A 44 31.18 -4.63 46.18
CA LEU A 44 30.41 -3.97 45.12
C LEU A 44 31.03 -4.37 43.78
N SER A 45 30.39 -5.32 43.11
CA SER A 45 30.52 -5.48 41.66
C SER A 45 29.89 -4.24 41.06
N GLU A 46 30.71 -3.33 40.55
CA GLU A 46 30.25 -2.25 39.67
C GLU A 46 29.51 -2.88 38.49
N ASN A 47 28.19 -2.85 38.55
CA ASN A 47 27.33 -3.17 37.43
C ASN A 47 27.45 -1.99 36.45
N LYS A 48 28.44 -2.04 35.57
CA LYS A 48 28.48 -1.13 34.42
C LYS A 48 27.22 -1.40 33.61
N GLU A 49 26.24 -0.50 33.70
CA GLU A 49 25.15 -0.45 32.74
C GLU A 49 25.78 -0.24 31.36
N GLU A 50 25.89 -1.33 30.59
CA GLU A 50 26.27 -1.24 29.18
C GLU A 50 25.20 -0.43 28.46
N THR A 51 25.60 0.73 27.93
CA THR A 51 24.76 1.54 27.05
C THR A 51 24.30 0.66 25.88
N PRO A 52 22.99 0.50 25.64
CA PRO A 52 22.50 -0.39 24.60
C PRO A 52 22.98 0.08 23.23
N LYS A 53 23.56 -0.85 22.45
CA LYS A 53 24.12 -0.58 21.11
C LYS A 53 23.09 -0.02 20.12
N TYR A 54 21.84 -0.46 20.25
CA TYR A 54 20.75 -0.08 19.38
C TYR A 54 19.56 0.43 20.18
N ILE A 55 18.80 1.34 19.57
CA ILE A 55 17.47 1.76 20.01
C ILE A 55 16.42 1.31 19.01
N PRO A 56 15.13 1.16 19.40
CA PRO A 56 14.07 0.73 18.48
C PRO A 56 13.99 1.58 17.19
N LYS A 57 14.22 2.89 17.30
CA LYS A 57 14.19 3.83 16.16
C LYS A 57 15.19 3.48 15.05
N ASP A 58 16.31 2.82 15.37
CA ASP A 58 17.33 2.43 14.38
C ASP A 58 16.77 1.46 13.32
N PHE A 59 15.67 0.78 13.61
CA PHE A 59 15.03 -0.18 12.71
C PHE A 59 13.82 0.38 11.97
N LEU A 60 13.55 1.69 12.07
CA LEU A 60 12.45 2.35 11.35
C LEU A 60 12.86 2.65 9.90
N PRO A 61 12.13 2.17 8.87
CA PRO A 61 12.47 2.43 7.47
C PRO A 61 12.11 3.85 7.03
N ASN A 62 12.93 4.83 7.40
CA ASN A 62 12.62 6.27 7.32
C ASN A 62 13.01 6.94 5.98
N LYS A 63 13.38 6.16 4.96
CA LYS A 63 13.80 6.72 3.66
C LYS A 63 12.63 6.80 2.68
N LEU A 64 12.21 8.01 2.34
CA LEU A 64 11.14 8.24 1.36
C LEU A 64 11.47 7.61 -0.01
N ASN A 65 10.47 7.02 -0.66
CA ASN A 65 10.60 6.32 -1.94
C ASN A 65 11.60 5.14 -1.91
N LEU A 66 11.86 4.56 -0.74
CA LEU A 66 12.53 3.28 -0.62
C LEU A 66 11.57 2.16 -1.04
N LYS A 67 12.05 1.27 -1.91
CA LYS A 67 11.36 0.03 -2.29
C LYS A 67 12.15 -1.17 -1.81
N LEU A 68 11.47 -2.05 -1.09
CA LEU A 68 11.98 -3.34 -0.65
C LEU A 68 11.21 -4.42 -1.42
N SER A 69 11.91 -5.30 -2.12
CA SER A 69 11.29 -6.45 -2.80
C SER A 69 11.69 -7.73 -2.10
N TYR A 70 10.75 -8.66 -1.94
CA TYR A 70 10.93 -9.90 -1.22
C TYR A 70 10.58 -11.11 -2.11
N ASP A 71 11.32 -12.20 -1.93
CA ASP A 71 10.93 -13.53 -2.40
C ASP A 71 10.07 -14.21 -1.32
N GLY A 72 9.24 -15.18 -1.71
CA GLY A 72 8.30 -15.84 -0.79
C GLY A 72 6.96 -15.13 -0.70
N GLY A 73 6.51 -14.79 0.51
CA GLY A 73 5.26 -14.02 0.72
C GLY A 73 3.98 -14.78 0.34
N PHE A 74 2.94 -14.03 0.00
CA PHE A 74 1.62 -14.57 -0.35
C PHE A 74 1.71 -15.52 -1.55
N GLU A 75 1.30 -16.77 -1.36
CA GLU A 75 1.33 -17.85 -2.38
C GLU A 75 2.70 -18.02 -3.07
N ASN A 76 3.80 -17.67 -2.38
CA ASN A 76 5.15 -17.68 -2.92
C ASN A 76 5.35 -16.75 -4.16
N GLY A 77 4.47 -15.77 -4.35
CA GLY A 77 4.48 -14.81 -5.47
C GLY A 77 5.36 -13.58 -5.25
N GLY A 78 5.97 -13.46 -4.07
CA GLY A 78 6.73 -12.30 -3.62
C GLY A 78 5.86 -11.15 -3.14
N GLU A 79 6.52 -10.15 -2.56
CA GLU A 79 5.88 -8.90 -2.14
C GLU A 79 6.82 -7.71 -2.31
N GLN A 80 6.24 -6.52 -2.36
CA GLN A 80 6.97 -5.25 -2.47
C GLN A 80 6.45 -4.26 -1.44
N SER A 81 7.36 -3.69 -0.66
CA SER A 81 7.06 -2.61 0.29
C SER A 81 7.62 -1.29 -0.21
N TYR A 82 6.83 -0.23 -0.07
CA TYR A 82 7.15 1.13 -0.50
C TYR A 82 7.00 2.10 0.66
N ILE A 83 8.02 2.90 0.93
CA ILE A 83 7.94 3.98 1.91
C ILE A 83 7.35 5.23 1.24
N GLU A 84 6.08 5.50 1.50
CA GLU A 84 5.30 6.52 0.77
C GLU A 84 5.30 7.89 1.44
N TYR A 85 5.34 7.92 2.78
CA TYR A 85 5.39 9.16 3.56
C TYR A 85 6.24 8.95 4.81
N VAL A 86 6.96 10.00 5.21
CA VAL A 86 7.82 10.00 6.38
C VAL A 86 7.60 11.32 7.12
N ASP A 87 7.42 11.22 8.42
CA ASP A 87 7.53 12.29 9.40
C ASP A 87 8.44 11.79 10.53
N ASN A 88 9.14 12.68 11.23
CA ASN A 88 10.31 12.39 12.10
C ASN A 88 10.28 11.07 12.91
N ASN A 89 9.10 10.69 13.42
CA ASN A 89 8.88 9.46 14.18
C ASN A 89 7.80 8.53 13.57
N ARG A 90 7.18 8.86 12.44
CA ARG A 90 6.14 8.07 11.79
C ARG A 90 6.45 7.80 10.33
N VAL A 91 6.26 6.57 9.89
CA VAL A 91 6.46 6.15 8.51
C VAL A 91 5.20 5.48 8.00
N GLN A 92 4.75 5.87 6.80
CA GLN A 92 3.75 5.12 6.06
C GLN A 92 4.43 4.19 5.07
N MET A 93 4.16 2.89 5.23
CA MET A 93 4.62 1.84 4.34
C MET A 93 3.42 1.20 3.63
N LYS A 94 3.51 1.06 2.31
CA LYS A 94 2.56 0.32 1.49
C LYS A 94 3.19 -0.98 1.02
N THR A 95 2.62 -2.11 1.39
CA THR A 95 2.98 -3.43 0.85
C THR A 95 1.99 -3.83 -0.24
N VAL A 96 2.49 -4.34 -1.35
CA VAL A 96 1.69 -4.88 -2.46
C VAL A 96 2.15 -6.31 -2.72
N ASN A 97 1.20 -7.24 -2.81
CA ASN A 97 1.44 -8.63 -3.18
C ASN A 97 0.39 -9.10 -4.20
N GLY A 98 0.43 -10.38 -4.59
CA GLY A 98 -0.48 -10.94 -5.59
C GLY A 98 -1.96 -10.92 -5.22
N GLY A 99 -2.30 -10.73 -3.93
CA GLY A 99 -3.68 -10.74 -3.45
C GLY A 99 -4.23 -9.36 -3.08
N THR A 100 -3.42 -8.46 -2.51
CA THR A 100 -3.92 -7.17 -2.00
C THR A 100 -2.82 -6.11 -1.86
N SER A 101 -3.24 -4.89 -1.53
CA SER A 101 -2.36 -3.84 -1.03
C SER A 101 -2.70 -3.51 0.43
N LEU A 102 -1.68 -3.28 1.25
CA LEU A 102 -1.79 -3.04 2.68
C LEU A 102 -0.98 -1.81 3.04
N VAL A 103 -1.63 -0.82 3.65
CA VAL A 103 -0.97 0.38 4.19
C VAL A 103 -0.82 0.23 5.69
N LYS A 104 0.38 0.55 6.20
CA LYS A 104 0.72 0.57 7.62
C LYS A 104 1.32 1.92 7.98
N VAL A 105 0.96 2.46 9.15
CA VAL A 105 1.75 3.52 9.79
C VAL A 105 2.54 2.92 10.94
N ILE A 106 3.86 3.04 10.87
CA ILE A 106 4.80 2.61 11.89
C ILE A 106 5.25 3.85 12.66
N GLU A 107 5.01 3.86 13.97
CA GLU A 107 5.42 4.92 14.88
C GLU A 107 6.61 4.46 15.73
N SER A 108 7.60 5.33 15.87
CA SER A 108 8.70 5.21 16.81
C SER A 108 8.44 6.05 18.05
N LYS A 109 8.63 5.43 19.20
CA LYS A 109 8.74 6.03 20.53
C LYS A 109 10.10 5.68 21.11
N GLU A 110 10.40 6.24 22.28
CA GLU A 110 11.67 5.96 22.99
C GLU A 110 11.82 4.46 23.30
N ASP A 111 10.73 3.80 23.70
CA ASP A 111 10.75 2.41 24.15
C ASP A 111 10.38 1.39 23.05
N SER A 112 9.95 1.82 21.86
CA SER A 112 9.37 0.91 20.87
C SER A 112 9.29 1.47 19.45
N ILE A 113 9.20 0.56 18.48
CA ILE A 113 8.56 0.83 17.18
C ILE A 113 7.32 -0.05 17.07
N SER A 114 6.19 0.54 16.68
CA SER A 114 4.89 -0.14 16.65
C SER A 114 4.11 0.22 15.40
N ILE A 115 3.33 -0.73 14.89
CA ILE A 115 2.29 -0.43 13.89
C ILE A 115 1.10 0.17 14.64
N VAL A 116 0.80 1.42 14.34
CA VAL A 116 -0.30 2.17 14.98
C VAL A 116 -1.53 2.31 14.07
N TYR A 117 -1.36 2.02 12.79
CA TYR A 117 -2.43 2.06 11.81
C TYR A 117 -2.25 0.96 10.76
N ILE A 118 -3.34 0.33 10.35
CA ILE A 118 -3.38 -0.64 9.26
C ILE A 118 -4.67 -0.53 8.45
N GLU A 119 -4.55 -0.53 7.12
CA GLU A 119 -5.71 -0.55 6.20
C GLU A 119 -5.38 -1.39 4.97
N GLY A 120 -6.20 -2.41 4.72
CA GLY A 120 -6.14 -3.23 3.51
C GLY A 120 -6.93 -2.59 2.37
N GLU A 121 -6.61 -2.98 1.13
CA GLU A 121 -7.31 -2.54 -0.08
C GLU A 121 -7.27 -1.01 -0.33
N LEU A 122 -6.31 -0.30 0.28
CA LEU A 122 -6.08 1.12 0.01
C LEU A 122 -5.24 1.31 -1.26
N TYR A 123 -5.92 1.21 -2.41
CA TYR A 123 -5.28 1.32 -3.71
C TYR A 123 -4.84 2.74 -4.05
N ASN A 124 -5.59 3.75 -3.63
CA ASN A 124 -5.25 5.17 -3.85
C ASN A 124 -4.07 5.60 -2.97
N LYS A 125 -3.24 6.52 -3.48
CA LYS A 125 -2.16 7.11 -2.68
C LYS A 125 -2.73 8.23 -1.82
N LYS A 126 -2.72 8.03 -0.50
CA LYS A 126 -3.21 8.97 0.51
C LYS A 126 -2.27 8.96 1.70
N ASN A 127 -2.03 10.14 2.28
CA ASN A 127 -1.23 10.27 3.50
C ASN A 127 -2.10 9.94 4.73
N MET A 128 -1.69 8.94 5.48
CA MET A 128 -2.37 8.40 6.67
C MET A 128 -1.56 8.64 7.95
N LEU A 129 -0.43 9.37 7.89
CA LEU A 129 0.45 9.59 9.05
C LEU A 129 -0.28 10.23 10.24
N SER A 130 -1.23 11.14 9.96
CA SER A 130 -2.04 11.84 10.96
C SER A 130 -3.39 11.17 11.25
N THR A 131 -3.67 10.00 10.67
CA THR A 131 -4.92 9.28 10.92
C THR A 131 -4.92 8.70 12.34
N ALA A 132 -6.10 8.67 12.97
CA ALA A 132 -6.27 8.08 14.28
C ALA A 132 -5.88 6.59 14.26
N SER A 133 -5.21 6.14 15.32
CA SER A 133 -4.77 4.76 15.44
C SER A 133 -5.96 3.79 15.42
N ASN A 134 -5.84 2.72 14.65
CA ASN A 134 -6.80 1.61 14.61
C ASN A 134 -6.15 0.25 14.90
N PHE A 135 -4.86 0.26 15.23
CA PHE A 135 -4.04 -0.92 15.49
C PHE A 135 -2.95 -0.56 16.50
N ASN A 136 -2.37 -1.55 17.21
CA ASN A 136 -1.31 -1.29 18.16
C ASN A 136 -0.41 -2.52 18.41
N GLU A 137 0.38 -2.90 17.41
CA GLU A 137 1.29 -4.03 17.54
C GLU A 137 2.74 -3.56 17.60
N ALA A 138 3.42 -3.85 18.71
CA ALA A 138 4.84 -3.56 18.88
C ALA A 138 5.71 -4.52 18.06
N LEU A 139 6.56 -3.96 17.18
CA LEU A 139 7.50 -4.69 16.33
C LEU A 139 8.82 -4.96 17.05
N LEU A 140 9.34 -3.95 17.76
CA LEU A 140 10.53 -4.04 18.61
C LEU A 140 10.31 -3.19 19.87
N LYS A 141 10.85 -3.66 20.99
CA LYS A 141 10.88 -2.91 22.26
C LYS A 141 12.29 -2.77 22.81
N ALA A 142 12.54 -1.63 23.44
CA ALA A 142 13.74 -1.40 24.22
C ALA A 142 13.71 -2.23 25.53
N PRO A 143 14.88 -2.59 26.06
CA PRO A 143 16.21 -2.47 25.44
C PRO A 143 16.39 -3.49 24.29
N ILE A 144 17.14 -3.12 23.24
CA ILE A 144 17.49 -4.05 22.15
C ILE A 144 18.60 -5.00 22.63
N LYS A 145 18.20 -6.02 23.38
CA LYS A 145 19.06 -7.07 23.93
C LYS A 145 18.32 -8.40 23.97
N VAL A 146 19.08 -9.49 23.93
CA VAL A 146 18.51 -10.84 24.03
C VAL A 146 17.72 -10.99 25.34
N GLY A 147 16.53 -11.57 25.26
CA GLY A 147 15.63 -11.80 26.39
C GLY A 147 14.60 -10.69 26.63
N THR A 148 14.74 -9.51 26.01
CA THR A 148 13.69 -8.50 26.02
C THR A 148 12.43 -9.08 25.38
N SER A 149 11.30 -9.03 26.10
CA SER A 149 10.05 -9.65 25.67
C SER A 149 8.83 -8.78 25.96
N TRP A 150 7.78 -8.99 25.17
CA TRP A 150 6.50 -8.30 25.30
C TRP A 150 5.36 -9.17 24.78
N LYS A 151 4.13 -8.82 25.19
CA LYS A 151 2.92 -9.43 24.68
C LYS A 151 2.53 -8.78 23.34
N SER A 152 2.20 -9.61 22.37
CA SER A 152 1.54 -9.25 21.11
C SER A 152 0.03 -9.13 21.36
N ASP A 153 -0.71 -8.56 20.40
CA ASP A 153 -2.17 -8.35 20.51
C ASP A 153 -2.96 -9.65 20.74
N ASP A 154 -2.43 -10.80 20.33
CA ASP A 154 -3.02 -12.14 20.54
C ASP A 154 -2.58 -12.81 21.86
N ASP A 155 -2.02 -12.05 22.79
CA ASP A 155 -1.46 -12.47 24.09
C ASP A 155 -0.30 -13.48 24.00
N THR A 156 0.23 -13.74 22.80
CA THR A 156 1.48 -14.48 22.66
C THR A 156 2.68 -13.61 23.01
N THR A 157 3.80 -14.24 23.37
CA THR A 157 5.02 -13.53 23.74
C THR A 157 5.97 -13.42 22.55
N LYS A 158 6.37 -12.20 22.23
CA LYS A 158 7.51 -11.87 21.36
C LYS A 158 8.75 -11.67 22.22
N THR A 159 9.88 -12.22 21.79
CA THR A 159 11.16 -12.11 22.49
C THR A 159 12.28 -11.84 21.50
N ILE A 160 13.16 -10.88 21.81
CA ILE A 160 14.43 -10.73 21.10
C ILE A 160 15.32 -11.92 21.43
N THR A 161 15.60 -12.76 20.43
CA THR A 161 16.38 -14.00 20.59
C THR A 161 17.80 -13.88 20.07
N ALA A 162 18.08 -12.88 19.23
CA ALA A 162 19.45 -12.53 18.82
C ALA A 162 19.57 -11.04 18.52
N VAL A 163 20.77 -10.50 18.73
CA VAL A 163 21.18 -9.14 18.33
C VAL A 163 22.53 -9.27 17.64
N ASP A 164 22.79 -8.45 16.61
CA ASP A 164 24.02 -8.51 15.80
C ASP A 164 24.27 -9.85 15.10
N MET A 165 23.20 -10.59 14.80
CA MET A 165 23.28 -11.82 14.01
C MET A 165 23.65 -11.47 12.57
N ASP A 166 24.62 -12.18 11.99
CA ASP A 166 24.90 -12.10 10.55
C ASP A 166 23.80 -12.80 9.76
N LEU A 167 23.22 -12.10 8.79
CA LEU A 167 22.24 -12.64 7.85
C LEU A 167 22.65 -12.29 6.42
N ASN A 168 22.93 -13.32 5.63
CA ASN A 168 23.22 -13.18 4.21
C ASN A 168 21.91 -13.34 3.42
N THR A 169 21.65 -12.41 2.50
CA THR A 169 20.46 -12.40 1.64
C THR A 169 20.85 -12.07 0.21
N LYS A 170 19.92 -12.19 -0.74
CA LYS A 170 20.14 -11.73 -2.13
C LYS A 170 20.35 -10.21 -2.23
N ALA A 171 19.85 -9.44 -1.26
CA ALA A 171 20.02 -7.99 -1.22
C ALA A 171 21.35 -7.55 -0.57
N GLY A 172 22.13 -8.49 0.00
CA GLY A 172 23.37 -8.21 0.70
C GLY A 172 23.45 -8.89 2.07
N ASN A 173 24.49 -8.55 2.83
CA ASN A 173 24.75 -9.07 4.16
C ASN A 173 24.38 -8.03 5.21
N PHE A 174 23.67 -8.46 6.25
CA PHE A 174 23.11 -7.58 7.28
C PHE A 174 23.47 -8.07 8.69
N LYS A 175 23.64 -7.11 9.60
CA LYS A 175 23.53 -7.37 11.04
C LYS A 175 22.07 -7.17 11.44
N VAL A 176 21.47 -8.19 12.04
CA VAL A 176 20.03 -8.20 12.35
C VAL A 176 19.72 -8.44 13.82
N VAL A 177 18.54 -7.99 14.22
CA VAL A 177 17.86 -8.39 15.45
C VAL A 177 16.82 -9.46 15.10
N GLU A 178 16.90 -10.63 15.74
CA GLU A 178 15.89 -11.69 15.59
C GLU A 178 14.86 -11.55 16.71
N VAL A 179 13.58 -11.47 16.34
CA VAL A 179 12.44 -11.57 17.26
C VAL A 179 11.73 -12.88 17.01
N THR A 180 11.56 -13.69 18.04
CA THR A 180 10.82 -14.94 17.98
C THR A 180 9.49 -14.81 18.74
N LYS A 181 8.42 -15.31 18.13
CA LYS A 181 7.11 -15.52 18.75
C LYS A 181 6.75 -16.99 18.66
N LYS A 182 6.36 -17.59 19.78
CA LYS A 182 5.94 -18.98 19.87
C LYS A 182 4.47 -19.04 20.24
N GLY A 183 3.65 -19.55 19.33
CA GLY A 183 2.28 -19.92 19.59
C GLY A 183 2.17 -21.38 20.06
N LYS A 184 0.94 -21.88 20.16
CA LYS A 184 0.69 -23.28 20.54
C LYS A 184 1.24 -24.26 19.51
N ASP A 185 0.99 -24.00 18.24
CA ASP A 185 1.28 -24.92 17.12
C ASP A 185 2.19 -24.30 16.05
N TYR A 186 2.72 -23.10 16.32
CA TYR A 186 3.56 -22.36 15.38
C TYR A 186 4.73 -21.64 16.06
N VAL A 187 5.77 -21.39 15.28
CA VAL A 187 6.87 -20.48 15.61
C VAL A 187 7.01 -19.47 14.48
N SER A 188 7.02 -18.18 14.81
CA SER A 188 7.31 -17.12 13.86
C SER A 188 8.57 -16.36 14.28
N LYS A 189 9.41 -16.05 13.30
CA LYS A 189 10.62 -15.24 13.47
C LYS A 189 10.60 -14.07 12.52
N GLU A 190 10.98 -12.90 13.02
CA GLU A 190 11.14 -11.66 12.26
C GLU A 190 12.59 -11.19 12.43
N TYR A 191 13.25 -10.85 11.32
CA TYR A 191 14.64 -10.38 11.33
C TYR A 191 14.67 -8.92 10.90
N PHE A 192 15.08 -8.05 11.81
CA PHE A 192 15.11 -6.61 11.63
C PHE A 192 16.50 -6.14 11.25
N ALA A 193 16.62 -5.39 10.16
CA ALA A 193 17.84 -4.69 9.77
C ALA A 193 17.68 -3.19 9.98
N LYS A 194 18.80 -2.54 10.32
CA LYS A 194 18.86 -1.09 10.51
C LYS A 194 18.34 -0.35 9.27
N ASP A 195 17.56 0.70 9.49
CA ASP A 195 16.96 1.57 8.46
C ASP A 195 16.04 0.87 7.44
N LEU A 196 15.76 -0.43 7.61
CA LEU A 196 14.98 -1.24 6.67
C LEU A 196 13.77 -1.93 7.34
N GLY A 197 13.79 -2.07 8.66
CA GLY A 197 12.76 -2.83 9.38
C GLY A 197 12.90 -4.32 9.11
N VAL A 198 11.77 -5.02 8.92
CA VAL A 198 11.75 -6.47 8.71
C VAL A 198 12.27 -6.81 7.31
N ILE A 199 13.38 -7.55 7.24
CA ILE A 199 13.99 -8.00 5.98
C ILE A 199 13.83 -9.50 5.73
N LYS A 200 13.42 -10.25 6.76
CA LYS A 200 13.08 -11.67 6.64
C LYS A 200 12.02 -12.06 7.65
N THR A 201 11.12 -12.94 7.26
CA THR A 201 10.22 -13.66 8.15
C THR A 201 10.33 -15.16 7.91
N VAL A 202 10.24 -15.93 8.99
CA VAL A 202 10.14 -17.39 8.94
C VAL A 202 8.93 -17.78 9.78
N PHE A 203 7.95 -18.41 9.17
CA PHE A 203 6.77 -18.93 9.85
C PHE A 203 6.74 -20.45 9.70
N GLN A 204 6.80 -21.15 10.83
CA GLN A 204 6.77 -22.59 10.91
C GLN A 204 5.51 -23.05 11.62
N THR A 205 4.75 -23.95 11.00
CA THR A 205 3.54 -24.55 11.58
C THR A 205 3.33 -25.94 11.02
N ASN A 206 2.92 -26.91 11.85
CA ASN A 206 2.58 -28.27 11.41
C ASN A 206 3.61 -28.94 10.47
N GLY A 207 4.91 -28.75 10.74
CA GLY A 207 6.01 -29.29 9.92
C GLY A 207 6.23 -28.58 8.57
N SER A 208 5.47 -27.54 8.26
CA SER A 208 5.67 -26.67 7.10
C SER A 208 6.42 -25.40 7.49
N GLU A 209 7.20 -24.87 6.56
CA GLU A 209 7.95 -23.63 6.70
C GLU A 209 7.64 -22.68 5.55
N PHE A 210 7.35 -21.43 5.90
CA PHE A 210 7.09 -20.35 4.96
C PHE A 210 8.09 -19.23 5.22
N ILE A 211 8.87 -18.87 4.22
CA ILE A 211 9.93 -17.86 4.31
C ILE A 211 9.56 -16.70 3.40
N THR A 212 9.69 -15.48 3.92
CA THR A 212 9.74 -14.27 3.10
C THR A 212 11.09 -13.62 3.34
N GLU A 213 11.89 -13.37 2.31
CA GLU A 213 13.25 -12.84 2.45
C GLU A 213 13.52 -11.74 1.42
N ILE A 214 14.17 -10.67 1.87
CA ILE A 214 14.50 -9.53 1.02
C ILE A 214 15.38 -9.98 -0.16
N ARG A 215 14.96 -9.57 -1.36
CA ARG A 215 15.66 -9.81 -2.62
C ARG A 215 16.41 -8.57 -3.10
N SER A 216 15.81 -7.39 -3.00
CA SER A 216 16.43 -6.14 -3.46
C SER A 216 15.97 -4.92 -2.68
N ILE A 217 16.87 -3.93 -2.63
CA ILE A 217 16.64 -2.61 -2.05
C ILE A 217 16.85 -1.59 -3.17
N GLU A 218 15.85 -0.77 -3.45
CA GLU A 218 15.88 0.24 -4.50
C GLU A 218 15.51 1.59 -3.90
N GLU A 219 16.46 2.53 -3.89
CA GLU A 219 16.23 3.90 -3.44
C GLU A 219 15.61 4.76 -4.55
N ASN A 220 14.87 5.81 -4.19
CA ASN A 220 14.20 6.69 -5.15
C ASN A 220 13.31 5.92 -6.15
N SER A 221 12.74 4.81 -5.71
CA SER A 221 11.91 3.90 -6.50
C SER A 221 10.48 3.89 -5.96
N PRO A 222 9.69 4.97 -6.14
CA PRO A 222 8.29 4.98 -5.73
C PRO A 222 7.49 3.91 -6.49
N LEU A 223 6.35 3.48 -5.91
CA LEU A 223 5.39 2.63 -6.60
C LEU A 223 4.98 3.30 -7.92
N LYS A 224 5.17 2.61 -9.04
CA LYS A 224 4.78 3.09 -10.37
C LYS A 224 3.46 2.42 -10.78
N ILE A 225 2.52 3.22 -11.26
CA ILE A 225 1.26 2.74 -11.83
C ILE A 225 1.34 2.90 -13.34
N GLY A 226 0.99 1.83 -14.06
CA GLY A 226 0.87 1.83 -15.52
C GLY A 226 -0.49 2.32 -15.95
N TYR A 227 -0.51 3.19 -16.96
CA TYR A 227 -1.71 3.71 -17.60
C TYR A 227 -1.63 3.46 -19.10
N ARG A 228 -2.77 3.11 -19.70
CA ARG A 228 -2.93 3.03 -21.15
C ARG A 228 -3.73 4.23 -21.64
N TYR A 229 -3.11 5.02 -22.50
CA TYR A 229 -3.75 6.16 -23.16
C TYR A 229 -4.04 5.81 -24.60
N PHE A 230 -5.30 5.94 -24.99
CA PHE A 230 -5.77 5.76 -26.36
C PHE A 230 -5.86 7.12 -27.06
N TYR A 231 -5.54 7.12 -28.35
CA TYR A 231 -5.51 8.30 -29.20
C TYR A 231 -6.13 7.96 -30.55
N TYR A 232 -6.82 8.93 -31.13
CA TYR A 232 -7.35 8.83 -32.48
C TYR A 232 -6.44 9.56 -33.47
N ASP A 233 -5.91 8.82 -34.44
CA ASP A 233 -5.17 9.33 -35.60
C ASP A 233 -6.18 9.73 -36.69
N VAL A 234 -6.41 11.03 -36.85
CA VAL A 234 -7.41 11.57 -37.78
C VAL A 234 -6.97 11.46 -39.24
N VAL A 235 -5.66 11.31 -39.50
CA VAL A 235 -5.12 11.23 -40.86
C VAL A 235 -5.29 9.82 -41.42
N ASN A 236 -5.02 8.81 -40.59
CA ASN A 236 -5.08 7.41 -40.99
C ASN A 236 -6.38 6.70 -40.58
N ASP A 237 -7.27 7.42 -39.89
CA ASP A 237 -8.53 6.92 -39.32
C ASP A 237 -8.33 5.66 -38.43
N LYS A 238 -7.41 5.77 -37.45
CA LYS A 238 -7.02 4.65 -36.58
C LYS A 238 -7.07 5.00 -35.10
N SER A 239 -7.52 4.03 -34.30
CA SER A 239 -7.35 4.04 -32.85
C SER A 239 -6.00 3.43 -32.50
N LEU A 240 -5.17 4.14 -31.73
CA LEU A 240 -3.90 3.64 -31.24
C LEU A 240 -3.77 3.86 -29.74
N TYR A 241 -2.89 3.12 -29.07
CA TYR A 241 -2.62 3.34 -27.66
C TYR A 241 -1.15 3.29 -27.30
N LYS A 242 -0.81 3.99 -26.22
CA LYS A 242 0.50 3.98 -25.57
C LYS A 242 0.35 3.61 -24.11
N GLU A 243 1.29 2.83 -23.61
CA GLU A 243 1.43 2.56 -22.19
C GLU A 243 2.45 3.52 -21.59
N VAL A 244 2.09 4.14 -20.47
CA VAL A 244 2.91 5.09 -19.74
C VAL A 244 2.87 4.70 -18.27
N SER A 245 4.02 4.52 -17.66
CA SER A 245 4.13 4.25 -16.22
C SER A 245 4.78 5.41 -15.51
N PHE A 246 4.17 5.90 -14.44
CA PHE A 246 4.71 6.97 -13.61
C PHE A 246 4.47 6.68 -12.12
N ALA A 247 5.21 7.39 -11.26
CA ALA A 247 5.08 7.25 -9.81
C ALA A 247 3.63 7.53 -9.38
N GLN A 248 3.08 6.70 -8.49
CA GLN A 248 1.72 6.87 -7.99
C GLN A 248 1.55 8.26 -7.37
N GLN A 249 0.43 8.90 -7.69
CA GLN A 249 0.13 10.28 -7.33
C GLN A 249 -1.06 10.31 -6.37
N GLU A 250 -1.06 11.29 -5.48
CA GLU A 250 -2.26 11.65 -4.75
C GLU A 250 -3.38 12.07 -5.70
N GLU A 251 -4.62 11.86 -5.28
CA GLU A 251 -5.82 12.16 -6.07
C GLU A 251 -5.86 13.62 -6.56
N SER A 252 -5.39 14.55 -5.73
CA SER A 252 -5.29 15.99 -6.04
C SER A 252 -4.45 16.27 -7.29
N LYS A 253 -3.43 15.45 -7.56
CA LYS A 253 -2.51 15.57 -8.70
C LYS A 253 -2.90 14.63 -9.85
N LEU A 254 -3.67 13.58 -9.58
CA LEU A 254 -4.03 12.58 -10.58
C LEU A 254 -4.79 13.18 -11.77
N LYS A 255 -5.75 14.08 -11.51
CA LYS A 255 -6.51 14.78 -12.57
C LYS A 255 -5.58 15.53 -13.53
N ALA A 256 -4.68 16.35 -12.99
CA ALA A 256 -3.72 17.11 -13.78
C ALA A 256 -2.79 16.19 -14.61
N ASN A 257 -2.37 15.05 -14.04
CA ASN A 257 -1.56 14.08 -14.77
C ASN A 257 -2.33 13.40 -15.91
N ILE A 258 -3.61 13.05 -15.72
CA ILE A 258 -4.46 12.50 -16.78
C ILE A 258 -4.64 13.54 -17.88
N GLU A 259 -4.95 14.79 -17.54
CA GLU A 259 -5.02 15.89 -18.51
C GLU A 259 -3.72 16.04 -19.31
N GLU A 260 -2.57 16.05 -18.64
CA GLU A 260 -1.28 16.21 -19.29
C GLU A 260 -0.97 15.07 -20.25
N ASN A 261 -1.26 13.82 -19.87
CA ASN A 261 -1.02 12.68 -20.74
C ASN A 261 -2.00 12.63 -21.92
N LEU A 262 -3.27 13.04 -21.75
CA LEU A 262 -4.21 13.19 -22.86
C LEU A 262 -3.79 14.30 -23.85
N ARG A 263 -2.94 15.26 -23.43
CA ARG A 263 -2.35 16.29 -24.31
C ARG A 263 -1.11 15.77 -25.05
N LYS A 264 -0.39 14.81 -24.48
CA LYS A 264 0.87 14.25 -25.00
C LYS A 264 0.63 13.25 -26.12
N VAL A 265 0.17 13.77 -27.26
CA VAL A 265 -0.04 12.94 -28.45
C VAL A 265 1.28 12.52 -29.13
N PRO A 266 1.33 11.36 -29.78
CA PRO A 266 2.55 10.85 -30.43
C PRO A 266 3.03 11.70 -31.63
N SER A 267 2.11 12.32 -32.35
CA SER A 267 2.41 13.17 -33.50
C SER A 267 1.24 14.14 -33.76
N LYS A 268 1.41 15.07 -34.71
CA LYS A 268 0.37 16.01 -35.14
C LYS A 268 -0.85 15.36 -35.80
N ASN A 269 -0.77 14.09 -36.18
CA ASN A 269 -1.89 13.36 -36.78
C ASN A 269 -2.97 13.00 -35.75
N PHE A 270 -2.64 13.07 -34.47
CA PHE A 270 -3.53 12.68 -33.39
C PHE A 270 -4.25 13.90 -32.81
N ILE A 271 -5.50 13.69 -32.41
CA ILE A 271 -6.28 14.73 -31.72
C ILE A 271 -5.87 14.77 -30.25
N ALA A 272 -5.28 15.89 -29.82
CA ALA A 272 -4.95 16.18 -28.43
C ALA A 272 -6.08 16.99 -27.76
N ILE A 273 -6.35 16.73 -26.48
CA ILE A 273 -7.22 17.60 -25.68
C ILE A 273 -6.60 19.00 -25.57
N LYS A 274 -7.40 20.07 -25.66
CA LYS A 274 -6.87 21.44 -25.59
C LYS A 274 -6.45 21.83 -24.17
N PRO A 275 -5.40 22.67 -23.99
CA PRO A 275 -4.92 23.09 -22.66
C PRO A 275 -5.97 23.79 -21.77
N ALA A 276 -6.92 24.49 -22.40
CA ALA A 276 -7.99 25.21 -21.73
C ALA A 276 -9.07 24.28 -21.13
N ILE A 277 -9.08 23.00 -21.50
CA ILE A 277 -10.02 22.01 -20.97
C ILE A 277 -9.45 21.41 -19.69
N LYS A 278 -10.28 21.34 -18.65
CA LYS A 278 -9.96 20.80 -17.32
C LYS A 278 -10.87 19.64 -16.96
N ILE A 279 -10.37 18.76 -16.09
CA ILE A 279 -11.14 17.73 -15.43
C ILE A 279 -11.56 18.26 -14.05
N ASN A 280 -12.86 18.49 -13.90
CA ASN A 280 -13.46 18.92 -12.65
C ASN A 280 -13.54 17.75 -11.66
N LYS A 281 -13.99 16.58 -12.13
CA LYS A 281 -14.26 15.40 -11.30
C LYS A 281 -13.94 14.10 -12.04
N ILE A 282 -13.41 13.11 -11.29
CA ILE A 282 -13.37 11.70 -11.69
C ILE A 282 -13.90 10.91 -10.50
N GLU A 283 -14.93 10.11 -10.71
CA GLU A 283 -15.60 9.36 -9.66
C GLU A 283 -15.93 7.95 -10.13
N LEU A 284 -15.43 6.94 -9.41
CA LEU A 284 -15.73 5.54 -9.67
C LEU A 284 -16.98 5.12 -8.89
N ILE A 285 -18.06 4.84 -9.61
CA ILE A 285 -19.33 4.34 -9.08
C ILE A 285 -19.24 2.80 -9.08
N LYS A 286 -18.64 2.26 -8.02
CA LYS A 286 -18.22 0.84 -7.92
C LYS A 286 -19.38 -0.13 -8.12
N ASP A 287 -20.54 0.15 -7.55
CA ASP A 287 -21.75 -0.69 -7.61
C ASP A 287 -22.31 -0.84 -9.03
N LYS A 288 -22.03 0.12 -9.91
CA LYS A 288 -22.48 0.11 -11.31
C LYS A 288 -21.38 -0.24 -12.31
N ALA A 289 -20.15 -0.46 -11.82
CA ALA A 289 -18.96 -0.54 -12.67
C ALA A 289 -18.93 0.61 -13.69
N LEU A 290 -19.14 1.84 -13.22
CA LEU A 290 -19.25 3.04 -14.06
C LEU A 290 -18.26 4.09 -13.58
N LEU A 291 -17.54 4.72 -14.51
CA LEU A 291 -16.75 5.91 -14.20
C LEU A 291 -17.51 7.16 -14.63
N HIS A 292 -17.71 8.11 -13.72
CA HIS A 292 -18.17 9.45 -14.04
C HIS A 292 -16.97 10.39 -14.17
N ILE A 293 -16.82 11.02 -15.33
CA ILE A 293 -15.90 12.12 -15.54
C ILE A 293 -16.65 13.41 -15.89
N ASP A 294 -16.25 14.51 -15.24
CA ASP A 294 -16.77 15.85 -15.53
C ASP A 294 -15.64 16.73 -16.06
N PHE A 295 -15.83 17.29 -17.25
CA PHE A 295 -14.93 18.26 -17.86
C PHE A 295 -15.50 19.69 -17.75
N SER A 296 -14.65 20.69 -17.98
CA SER A 296 -15.07 22.08 -18.08
C SER A 296 -16.04 22.33 -19.26
N SER A 297 -17.01 23.24 -19.09
CA SER A 297 -18.04 23.53 -20.11
C SER A 297 -17.53 23.98 -21.46
N ASN A 298 -16.29 24.49 -21.54
CA ASN A 298 -15.68 24.90 -22.80
C ASN A 298 -15.23 23.72 -23.69
N PHE A 299 -15.34 22.46 -23.24
CA PHE A 299 -14.84 21.27 -23.97
C PHE A 299 -15.21 21.27 -25.46
N VAL A 300 -16.51 21.36 -25.78
CA VAL A 300 -17.00 21.28 -27.17
C VAL A 300 -16.49 22.45 -28.00
N LYS A 301 -16.52 23.67 -27.43
CA LYS A 301 -16.06 24.89 -28.09
C LYS A 301 -14.56 24.85 -28.41
N GLU A 302 -13.75 24.39 -27.46
CA GLU A 302 -12.29 24.33 -27.61
C GLU A 302 -11.86 23.21 -28.56
N MET A 303 -12.55 22.06 -28.52
CA MET A 303 -12.25 20.95 -29.41
C MET A 303 -12.71 21.23 -30.85
N ASN A 304 -13.89 21.84 -31.04
CA ASN A 304 -14.45 22.23 -32.33
C ASN A 304 -14.31 21.16 -33.42
N LEU A 305 -14.70 19.92 -33.09
CA LEU A 305 -14.57 18.76 -33.95
C LEU A 305 -15.85 18.53 -34.78
N GLY A 306 -15.70 18.03 -36.00
CA GLY A 306 -16.81 17.49 -36.77
C GLY A 306 -17.27 16.12 -36.23
N SER A 307 -18.44 15.65 -36.67
CA SER A 307 -19.13 14.47 -36.11
C SER A 307 -18.29 13.19 -36.03
N GLY A 308 -17.60 12.83 -37.13
CA GLY A 308 -16.73 11.63 -37.17
C GLY A 308 -15.55 11.74 -36.21
N PRO A 309 -14.69 12.76 -36.35
CA PRO A 309 -13.58 13.00 -35.43
C PRO A 309 -14.00 13.14 -33.97
N GLU A 310 -15.14 13.78 -33.68
CA GLU A 310 -15.68 13.90 -32.32
C GLU A 310 -15.98 12.52 -31.71
N THR A 311 -16.68 11.67 -32.45
CA THR A 311 -17.06 10.33 -31.99
C THR A 311 -15.82 9.49 -31.63
N LEU A 312 -14.82 9.46 -32.50
CA LEU A 312 -13.61 8.63 -32.31
C LEU A 312 -12.65 9.23 -31.27
N PHE A 313 -12.60 10.56 -31.15
CA PHE A 313 -11.88 11.23 -30.07
C PHE A 313 -12.50 10.93 -28.69
N LEU A 314 -13.83 11.05 -28.56
CA LEU A 314 -14.52 10.67 -27.33
C LEU A 314 -14.32 9.19 -27.01
N GLN A 315 -14.40 8.30 -28.00
CA GLN A 315 -14.10 6.88 -27.81
C GLN A 315 -12.67 6.66 -27.27
N SER A 316 -11.69 7.45 -27.70
CA SER A 316 -10.32 7.37 -27.18
C SER A 316 -10.22 7.78 -25.71
N ILE A 317 -10.94 8.83 -25.30
CA ILE A 317 -11.05 9.23 -23.89
C ILE A 317 -11.75 8.12 -23.08
N VAL A 318 -12.88 7.62 -23.57
CA VAL A 318 -13.68 6.57 -22.94
C VAL A 318 -12.84 5.29 -22.77
N ASN A 319 -12.10 4.88 -23.80
CA ASN A 319 -11.21 3.72 -23.73
C ASN A 319 -10.06 3.91 -22.75
N THR A 320 -9.46 5.11 -22.71
CA THR A 320 -8.42 5.45 -21.74
C THR A 320 -8.93 5.30 -20.32
N LEU A 321 -10.06 5.93 -20.02
CA LEU A 321 -10.64 5.92 -18.69
C LEU A 321 -11.17 4.53 -18.31
N GLY A 322 -11.93 3.91 -19.20
CA GLY A 322 -12.48 2.58 -19.03
C GLY A 322 -11.42 1.52 -18.75
N TYR A 323 -10.34 1.51 -19.55
CA TYR A 323 -9.24 0.56 -19.36
C TYR A 323 -8.54 0.77 -18.01
N ASN A 324 -8.20 2.01 -17.67
CA ASN A 324 -7.40 2.29 -16.47
C ASN A 324 -8.20 2.16 -15.16
N TYR A 325 -9.52 2.31 -15.21
CA TYR A 325 -10.41 2.14 -14.05
C TYR A 325 -11.13 0.78 -14.04
N GLY A 326 -10.93 -0.06 -15.06
CA GLY A 326 -11.51 -1.40 -15.14
C GLY A 326 -13.04 -1.40 -15.28
N VAL A 327 -13.62 -0.39 -15.94
CA VAL A 327 -15.06 -0.25 -16.12
C VAL A 327 -15.49 -0.45 -17.57
N PRO A 328 -16.66 -1.06 -17.85
CA PRO A 328 -17.21 -1.20 -19.20
C PRO A 328 -17.84 0.07 -19.78
N GLU A 329 -18.18 1.05 -18.94
CA GLU A 329 -18.89 2.26 -19.37
C GLU A 329 -18.36 3.51 -18.65
N VAL A 330 -18.44 4.65 -19.35
CA VAL A 330 -18.01 5.96 -18.84
C VAL A 330 -19.11 7.00 -19.09
N MET A 331 -19.54 7.70 -18.03
CA MET A 331 -20.44 8.84 -18.11
C MET A 331 -19.63 10.12 -18.23
N ILE A 332 -19.91 10.94 -19.25
CA ILE A 332 -19.21 12.21 -19.48
C ILE A 332 -20.19 13.37 -19.29
N THR A 333 -19.81 14.32 -18.44
CA THR A 333 -20.53 15.58 -18.24
C THR A 333 -19.62 16.79 -18.46
N LEU A 334 -20.24 17.94 -18.73
CA LEU A 334 -19.61 19.25 -18.93
C LEU A 334 -20.18 20.24 -17.90
N ASP A 335 -19.37 20.64 -16.91
CA ASP A 335 -19.79 21.40 -15.72
C ASP A 335 -21.11 20.88 -15.10
N GLY A 336 -21.17 19.56 -14.90
CA GLY A 336 -22.29 18.84 -14.28
C GLY A 336 -23.47 18.54 -15.20
N LYS A 337 -23.44 18.99 -16.47
CA LYS A 337 -24.51 18.71 -17.45
C LYS A 337 -24.14 17.54 -18.36
N PRO A 338 -25.10 16.71 -18.82
CA PRO A 338 -24.82 15.65 -19.79
C PRO A 338 -24.07 16.18 -21.02
N TYR A 339 -23.14 15.39 -21.56
CA TYR A 339 -22.39 15.78 -22.74
C TYR A 339 -23.34 16.14 -23.89
N SER A 340 -23.16 17.33 -24.46
CA SER A 340 -23.95 17.80 -25.58
C SER A 340 -23.10 18.66 -26.51
N SER A 341 -23.11 18.29 -27.79
CA SER A 341 -22.49 19.01 -28.90
C SER A 341 -23.49 19.18 -30.05
N GLY A 342 -23.02 19.72 -31.18
CA GLY A 342 -23.82 19.78 -32.41
C GLY A 342 -24.07 18.43 -33.08
N HIS A 343 -23.42 17.35 -32.62
CA HIS A 343 -23.50 16.02 -33.24
C HIS A 343 -23.91 14.91 -32.27
N ILE A 344 -23.63 15.08 -30.97
CA ILE A 344 -23.92 14.10 -29.93
C ILE A 344 -24.74 14.78 -28.83
N LEU A 345 -25.89 14.20 -28.49
CA LEU A 345 -26.75 14.67 -27.42
C LEU A 345 -27.00 13.53 -26.43
N MET A 346 -26.34 13.58 -25.28
CA MET A 346 -26.55 12.62 -24.20
C MET A 346 -27.66 13.11 -23.27
N LYS A 347 -28.53 12.20 -22.83
CA LYS A 347 -29.50 12.45 -21.76
C LYS A 347 -28.86 12.22 -20.39
N ASN A 348 -29.57 12.65 -19.35
CA ASN A 348 -29.11 12.43 -17.98
C ASN A 348 -28.93 10.93 -17.68
N GLY A 349 -27.75 10.56 -17.21
CA GLY A 349 -27.39 9.17 -16.88
C GLY A 349 -26.98 8.31 -18.08
N GLU A 350 -27.00 8.82 -19.31
CA GLU A 350 -26.49 8.06 -20.47
C GLU A 350 -24.95 7.97 -20.45
N THR A 351 -24.44 6.84 -20.93
CA THR A 351 -23.03 6.48 -20.84
C THR A 351 -22.46 6.15 -22.23
N PHE A 352 -21.14 6.25 -22.33
CA PHE A 352 -20.37 5.77 -23.48
C PHE A 352 -19.79 4.39 -23.15
N LYS A 353 -19.91 3.46 -24.09
CA LYS A 353 -19.38 2.11 -23.93
C LYS A 353 -17.89 2.07 -24.27
N VAL A 354 -17.15 1.30 -23.48
CA VAL A 354 -15.75 1.03 -23.73
C VAL A 354 -15.62 0.00 -24.83
N GLY A 355 -14.76 0.26 -25.81
CA GLY A 355 -14.61 -0.58 -27.00
C GLY A 355 -13.21 -0.47 -27.58
N TYR A 356 -12.42 -1.52 -27.44
CA TYR A 356 -11.01 -1.54 -27.88
C TYR A 356 -10.82 -2.05 -29.32
N GLU A 357 -11.90 -2.26 -30.05
CA GLU A 357 -11.86 -2.85 -31.39
C GLU A 357 -10.89 -2.08 -32.29
N ASN A 358 -10.06 -2.81 -33.03
CA ASN A 358 -9.07 -2.26 -33.98
C ASN A 358 -8.01 -1.33 -33.36
N SER A 359 -7.88 -1.26 -32.03
CA SER A 359 -6.87 -0.43 -31.37
C SER A 359 -5.48 -1.09 -31.39
N VAL A 360 -4.50 -0.40 -31.95
CA VAL A 360 -3.12 -0.93 -32.12
C VAL A 360 -2.14 -0.22 -31.20
N LYS A 361 -1.20 -0.96 -30.58
CA LYS A 361 -0.14 -0.36 -29.78
C LYS A 361 0.78 0.47 -30.66
N ILE A 362 1.09 1.68 -30.23
CA ILE A 362 2.11 2.53 -30.87
C ILE A 362 3.46 1.87 -30.64
N LYS A 363 4.21 1.66 -31.73
CA LYS A 363 5.56 1.08 -31.69
C LYS A 363 6.59 2.08 -31.16
#